data_AF-A0A920NDQ5-F1
#
_entry.id   AF-A0A920NDQ5-F1
#
_cell.length_a   1.000
_cell.length_b   1.000
_cell.length_c   1.000
_cell.angle_alpha   90.00
_cell.angle_beta   90.00
_cell.angle_gamma   90.00
#
_symmetry.space_group_name_H-M   'P 1'
#
loop_
_entity.id
_entity.type
_entity.pdbx_description
1 polymer ?
#
loop_
_entity_poly.entity_id
_entity_poly.type
_entity_poly.pdbx_seq_one_letter_code
_entity_poly.pdbx_strand_id
1 'polypeptide(L)'
;MLLKLYLRGLSLKRLVGFQWFDQEAIFGIPIGVSVDFIFLFVLFGAFLETAGGGKYFLDLAFAMVGKTRGGPAKAAILGSGMTGMISGSSVANTVPNWNIYNSNYEANRIFKRKSWAIEVASSVNGQIMPPVMGAAAFVMASFIGVTYFEIVKHAFLPAIISYIALFYISHLEALKLGLKGIEEDKLPKLKETFLSGLHFLIPIFVLIYLLVYLRLTASYSIYYATISLVFFKSFYKIVISRKNNNFKENLSIWYNETVVGLQKGAINMIAVGVAIATGE
;
A
#
# COMPACT_ATOMS: atom_id res chain seq x y z
N MET A 1 34.61 -18.24 22.79
CA MET A 1 35.79 -19.10 22.46
C MET A 1 35.69 -19.72 21.07
N LEU A 2 34.50 -20.15 20.62
CA LEU A 2 34.26 -20.68 19.26
C LEU A 2 34.53 -19.67 18.12
N LEU A 3 34.18 -18.39 18.30
CA LEU A 3 34.43 -17.34 17.30
C LEU A 3 35.94 -17.12 17.02
N LYS A 4 36.80 -17.34 18.02
CA LYS A 4 38.25 -17.14 17.94
C LYS A 4 38.97 -18.30 17.22
N LEU A 5 38.33 -19.46 17.11
CA LEU A 5 38.86 -20.62 16.39
C LEU A 5 38.47 -20.62 14.91
N TYR A 6 37.33 -20.02 14.53
CA TYR A 6 36.91 -19.88 13.12
C TYR A 6 37.72 -18.81 12.35
N LEU A 7 38.19 -17.77 13.05
CA LEU A 7 38.90 -16.63 12.46
C LEU A 7 40.42 -16.82 12.32
N ARG A 8 41.00 -17.93 12.78
CA ARG A 8 42.43 -18.24 12.59
C ARG A 8 42.66 -18.75 11.16
N GLY A 9 42.75 -17.83 10.20
CA GLY A 9 43.14 -18.13 8.83
C GLY A 9 42.36 -17.39 7.74
N LEU A 10 41.29 -16.65 8.09
CA LEU A 10 40.61 -15.80 7.11
C LEU A 10 41.35 -14.47 6.96
N SER A 11 41.89 -14.23 5.76
CA SER A 11 42.36 -12.89 5.40
C SER A 11 41.19 -11.91 5.46
N LEU A 12 41.46 -10.65 5.84
CA LEU A 12 40.44 -9.60 5.85
C LEU A 12 39.70 -9.51 4.51
N LYS A 13 40.42 -9.76 3.40
CA LYS A 13 39.86 -9.85 2.04
C LYS A 13 38.83 -10.98 1.88
N ARG A 14 39.04 -12.13 2.52
CA ARG A 14 38.12 -13.26 2.45
C ARG A 14 36.90 -13.06 3.33
N LEU A 15 37.06 -12.44 4.51
CA LEU A 15 35.94 -12.05 5.36
C LEU A 15 35.04 -11.02 4.66
N VAL A 16 35.63 -9.96 4.09
CA VAL A 16 34.91 -8.96 3.30
C VAL A 16 34.30 -9.61 2.05
N GLY A 17 35.00 -10.53 1.39
CA GLY A 17 34.49 -11.27 0.24
C GLY A 17 33.25 -12.10 0.55
N PHE A 18 33.25 -12.84 1.67
CA PHE A 18 32.09 -13.59 2.15
C PHE A 18 30.92 -12.69 2.55
N GLN A 19 31.21 -11.53 3.13
CA GLN A 19 30.15 -10.62 3.62
C GLN A 19 29.57 -9.72 2.51
N TRP A 20 30.23 -9.62 1.35
CA TRP A 20 29.79 -8.80 0.22
C TRP A 20 29.28 -9.60 -0.97
N PHE A 21 29.93 -10.72 -1.32
CA PHE A 21 29.72 -11.40 -2.61
C PHE A 21 29.20 -12.84 -2.50
N ASP A 22 28.95 -13.35 -1.30
CA ASP A 22 28.32 -14.65 -1.13
C ASP A 22 26.81 -14.60 -1.47
N GLN A 23 26.18 -15.76 -1.65
CA GLN A 23 24.75 -15.82 -2.02
C GLN A 23 23.81 -15.30 -0.91
N GLU A 24 24.25 -15.37 0.35
CA GLU A 24 23.59 -14.78 1.53
C GLU A 24 24.28 -13.49 2.00
N ALA A 25 25.10 -12.87 1.14
CA ALA A 25 25.76 -11.61 1.43
C ALA A 25 24.96 -10.42 0.88
N ILE A 26 25.44 -9.21 1.17
CA ILE A 26 24.74 -7.96 0.84
C ILE A 26 24.32 -7.89 -0.64
N PHE A 27 25.17 -8.32 -1.59
CA PHE A 27 24.84 -8.37 -3.03
C PHE A 27 24.27 -9.71 -3.52
N GLY A 28 23.82 -10.55 -2.59
CA GLY A 28 23.33 -11.89 -2.83
C GLY A 28 21.90 -11.93 -3.36
N ILE A 29 21.25 -13.07 -3.11
CA ILE A 29 19.90 -13.38 -3.60
C ILE A 29 18.87 -12.29 -3.24
N PRO A 30 18.86 -11.68 -2.03
CA PRO A 30 17.86 -10.69 -1.66
C PRO A 30 17.89 -9.41 -2.52
N ILE A 31 19.08 -8.92 -2.90
CA ILE A 31 19.18 -7.78 -3.82
C ILE A 31 18.71 -8.15 -5.24
N GLY A 32 19.02 -9.37 -5.71
CA GLY A 32 18.51 -9.86 -7.01
C GLY A 32 16.98 -9.88 -7.06
N VAL A 33 16.36 -10.52 -6.07
CA VAL A 33 14.89 -10.57 -5.89
C VAL A 33 14.29 -9.15 -5.84
N SER A 34 14.99 -8.21 -5.20
CA SER A 34 14.56 -6.81 -5.09
C SER A 34 14.43 -6.11 -6.43
N VAL A 35 15.43 -6.28 -7.29
CA VAL A 35 15.45 -5.69 -8.63
C VAL A 35 14.45 -6.39 -9.55
N ASP A 36 14.32 -7.71 -9.43
CA ASP A 36 13.51 -8.53 -10.34
C ASP A 36 12.00 -8.32 -10.18
N PHE A 37 11.50 -8.05 -8.96
CA PHE A 37 10.07 -7.81 -8.79
C PHE A 37 9.65 -6.87 -7.66
N ILE A 38 10.40 -6.76 -6.55
CA ILE A 38 9.98 -5.88 -5.44
C ILE A 38 9.87 -4.42 -5.92
N PHE A 39 10.84 -3.97 -6.72
CA PHE A 39 10.84 -2.65 -7.31
C PHE A 39 9.55 -2.36 -8.11
N LEU A 40 9.04 -3.34 -8.87
CA LEU A 40 7.83 -3.16 -9.67
C LEU A 40 6.58 -2.96 -8.81
N PHE A 41 6.49 -3.64 -7.66
CA PHE A 41 5.38 -3.43 -6.70
C PHE A 41 5.44 -2.07 -6.02
N VAL A 42 6.64 -1.65 -5.59
CA VAL A 42 6.87 -0.33 -5.01
C VAL A 42 6.53 0.76 -6.03
N LEU A 43 6.93 0.57 -7.29
CA LEU A 43 6.64 1.49 -8.38
C LEU A 43 5.13 1.56 -8.70
N PHE A 44 4.44 0.42 -8.75
CA PHE A 44 2.99 0.37 -8.93
C PHE A 44 2.26 1.16 -7.83
N GLY A 45 2.62 0.93 -6.57
CA GLY A 45 2.04 1.64 -5.43
C GLY A 45 2.27 3.15 -5.53
N ALA A 46 3.48 3.57 -5.90
CA ALA A 46 3.82 4.97 -6.10
C ALA A 46 3.01 5.62 -7.24
N PHE A 47 2.84 4.94 -8.37
CA PHE A 47 2.00 5.44 -9.47
C PHE A 47 0.54 5.59 -9.06
N LEU A 48 0.01 4.64 -8.29
CA LEU A 48 -1.38 4.67 -7.87
C LEU A 48 -1.61 5.82 -6.88
N GLU A 49 -0.67 6.02 -5.95
CA GLU A 49 -0.69 7.15 -5.01
C GLU A 49 -0.63 8.50 -5.73
N THR A 50 0.32 8.69 -6.66
CA THR A 50 0.43 9.95 -7.43
C THR A 50 -0.73 10.18 -8.39
N ALA A 51 -1.41 9.10 -8.81
CA ALA A 51 -2.63 9.21 -9.60
C ALA A 51 -3.85 9.64 -8.77
N GLY A 52 -3.75 9.70 -7.45
CA GLY A 52 -4.84 10.13 -6.56
C GLY A 52 -5.69 8.98 -6.01
N GLY A 53 -5.24 7.73 -6.17
CA GLY A 53 -5.99 6.59 -5.67
C GLY A 53 -6.15 6.59 -4.15
N GLY A 54 -5.18 7.12 -3.40
CA GLY A 54 -5.28 7.26 -1.95
C GLY A 54 -6.54 8.02 -1.50
N LYS A 55 -6.76 9.21 -2.09
CA LYS A 55 -7.98 10.00 -1.83
C LYS A 55 -9.24 9.27 -2.29
N TYR A 56 -9.20 8.62 -3.46
CA TYR A 56 -10.33 7.86 -3.97
C TYR A 56 -10.78 6.74 -3.02
N PHE A 57 -9.86 5.89 -2.55
CA PHE A 57 -10.20 4.80 -1.64
C PHE A 57 -10.74 5.30 -0.30
N LEU A 58 -10.21 6.42 0.16
CA LEU A 58 -10.69 7.09 1.34
C LEU A 58 -12.13 7.61 1.18
N ASP A 59 -12.41 8.34 0.10
CA ASP A 59 -13.76 8.83 -0.21
C ASP A 59 -14.74 7.66 -0.40
N LEU A 60 -14.29 6.57 -1.01
CA LEU A 60 -15.07 5.34 -1.16
C LEU A 60 -15.38 4.71 0.20
N ALA A 61 -14.40 4.65 1.10
CA ALA A 61 -14.59 4.14 2.46
C ALA A 61 -15.60 4.98 3.24
N PHE A 62 -15.50 6.31 3.18
CA PHE A 62 -16.50 7.21 3.78
C PHE A 62 -17.90 6.99 3.20
N ALA A 63 -18.01 6.84 1.88
CA ALA A 63 -19.30 6.56 1.23
C ALA A 63 -19.93 5.23 1.67
N MET A 64 -19.11 4.21 1.96
CA MET A 64 -19.57 2.90 2.37
C MET A 64 -20.01 2.83 3.84
N VAL A 65 -19.25 3.43 4.77
CA VAL A 65 -19.44 3.21 6.22
C VAL A 65 -19.66 4.48 7.02
N GLY A 66 -19.58 5.66 6.41
CA GLY A 66 -19.69 6.96 7.09
C GLY A 66 -21.03 7.21 7.79
N LYS A 67 -22.13 6.65 7.27
CA LYS A 67 -23.47 6.74 7.89
C LYS A 67 -23.61 5.90 9.16
N THR A 68 -22.72 4.94 9.38
CA THR A 68 -22.82 4.04 10.53
C THR A 68 -22.34 4.73 11.81
N ARG A 69 -22.75 4.22 12.98
CA ARG A 69 -22.21 4.70 14.26
C ARG A 69 -20.69 4.48 14.31
N GLY A 70 -19.94 5.54 14.61
CA GLY A 70 -18.48 5.54 14.51
C GLY A 70 -17.97 5.60 13.06
N GLY A 71 -18.81 6.07 12.13
CA GLY A 71 -18.55 6.10 10.68
C GLY A 71 -17.17 6.64 10.29
N PRO A 72 -16.70 7.79 10.82
CA PRO A 72 -15.36 8.27 10.50
C PRO A 72 -14.23 7.29 10.86
N ALA A 73 -14.33 6.60 12.00
CA ALA A 73 -13.33 5.64 12.45
C ALA A 73 -13.38 4.33 11.67
N LYS A 74 -14.56 3.90 11.25
CA LYS A 74 -14.71 2.77 10.35
C LYS A 74 -14.21 3.09 8.94
N ALA A 75 -14.43 4.32 8.47
CA ALA A 75 -13.90 4.81 7.21
C ALA A 75 -12.37 4.90 7.27
N ALA A 76 -11.78 5.27 8.43
CA ALA A 76 -10.34 5.12 8.74
C ALA A 76 -9.83 3.73 8.52
N ILE A 77 -10.45 2.76 9.20
CA ILE A 77 -10.00 1.37 9.10
C ILE A 77 -10.11 0.85 7.67
N LEU A 78 -11.24 1.10 6.99
CA LEU A 78 -11.46 0.61 5.63
C LEU A 78 -10.58 1.33 4.60
N GLY A 79 -10.48 2.65 4.68
CA GLY A 79 -9.67 3.48 3.80
C GLY A 79 -8.19 3.09 3.92
N SER A 80 -7.66 3.03 5.14
CA SER A 80 -6.28 2.59 5.42
C SER A 80 -6.00 1.15 5.01
N GLY A 81 -7.01 0.28 5.06
CA GLY A 81 -6.94 -1.06 4.47
C GLY A 81 -6.78 -1.02 2.96
N MET A 82 -7.66 -0.26 2.28
CA MET A 82 -7.64 -0.11 0.84
C MET A 82 -6.36 0.55 0.32
N THR A 83 -5.88 1.61 0.98
CA THR A 83 -4.63 2.28 0.60
C THR A 83 -3.40 1.46 1.02
N GLY A 84 -3.47 0.76 2.16
CA GLY A 84 -2.40 -0.12 2.64
C GLY A 84 -2.13 -1.31 1.74
N MET A 85 -3.19 -1.88 1.16
CA MET A 85 -3.10 -2.92 0.12
C MET A 85 -2.26 -2.53 -1.10
N ILE A 86 -1.99 -1.23 -1.27
CA ILE A 86 -1.38 -0.65 -2.46
C ILE A 86 -0.01 -0.07 -2.12
N SER A 87 0.06 0.74 -1.06
CA SER A 87 1.28 1.43 -0.66
C SER A 87 2.23 0.51 0.10
N GLY A 88 1.71 -0.49 0.81
CA GLY A 88 2.50 -1.33 1.70
C GLY A 88 3.21 -0.57 2.82
N SER A 89 2.83 0.70 3.05
CA SER A 89 3.57 1.62 3.91
C SER A 89 2.64 2.26 4.93
N SER A 90 2.94 2.02 6.21
CA SER A 90 2.18 2.61 7.32
C SER A 90 2.34 4.13 7.39
N VAL A 91 3.53 4.65 7.01
CA VAL A 91 3.80 6.10 6.98
C VAL A 91 3.05 6.75 5.83
N ALA A 92 3.07 6.13 4.64
CA ALA A 92 2.35 6.64 3.47
C ALA A 92 0.83 6.60 3.64
N ASN A 93 0.31 5.73 4.51
CA ASN A 93 -1.11 5.72 4.89
C ASN A 93 -1.44 6.78 5.95
N THR A 94 -0.71 6.81 7.06
CA THR A 94 -1.09 7.62 8.23
C THR A 94 -1.01 9.12 7.94
N VAL A 95 0.02 9.58 7.21
CA VAL A 95 0.29 11.02 7.04
C VAL A 95 -0.75 11.72 6.14
N PRO A 96 -1.14 11.19 4.96
CA PRO A 96 -2.18 11.83 4.16
C PRO A 96 -3.56 11.77 4.82
N ASN A 97 -3.84 10.63 5.47
CA ASN A 97 -5.11 10.40 6.16
C ASN A 97 -5.28 11.32 7.39
N TRP A 98 -4.17 11.72 8.02
CA TRP A 98 -4.19 12.62 9.18
C TRP A 98 -5.03 13.88 8.96
N ASN A 99 -4.80 14.59 7.85
CA ASN A 99 -5.48 15.85 7.57
C ASN A 99 -6.98 15.68 7.35
N ILE A 100 -7.37 14.57 6.71
CA ILE A 100 -8.75 14.31 6.30
C ILE A 100 -9.58 13.79 7.49
N TYR A 101 -8.94 13.05 8.40
CA TYR A 101 -9.59 12.60 9.62
C TYR A 101 -9.70 13.69 10.67
N ASN A 102 -8.69 14.56 10.82
CA ASN A 102 -8.69 15.61 11.83
C ASN A 102 -9.93 16.52 11.76
N SER A 103 -10.43 16.81 10.55
CA SER A 103 -11.61 17.65 10.29
C SER A 103 -12.95 16.95 10.52
N ASN A 104 -12.98 15.62 10.57
CA ASN A 104 -14.22 14.84 10.69
C ASN A 104 -14.53 14.38 12.13
N TYR A 105 -13.63 14.61 13.10
CA TYR A 105 -13.74 14.14 14.50
C TYR A 105 -14.17 15.23 15.51
N GLU A 106 -14.90 16.25 15.09
CA GLU A 106 -15.05 17.50 15.88
C GLU A 106 -15.87 17.38 17.18
N ALA A 107 -16.68 16.33 17.36
CA ALA A 107 -17.63 16.30 18.47
C ALA A 107 -17.09 15.79 19.83
N ASN A 108 -15.98 15.03 19.88
CA ASN A 108 -15.53 14.42 21.15
C ASN A 108 -14.00 14.23 21.23
N ARG A 109 -13.34 14.88 22.19
CA ARG A 109 -11.88 14.84 22.39
C ARG A 109 -11.33 13.45 22.72
N ILE A 110 -12.08 12.64 23.49
CA ILE A 110 -11.69 11.27 23.86
C ILE A 110 -11.80 10.37 22.64
N PHE A 111 -12.90 10.47 21.90
CA PHE A 111 -13.07 9.73 20.65
C PHE A 111 -11.99 10.10 19.64
N LYS A 112 -11.71 11.38 19.47
CA LYS A 112 -10.64 11.87 18.59
C LYS A 112 -9.31 11.19 18.90
N ARG A 113 -8.88 11.15 20.17
CA ARG A 113 -7.66 10.43 20.60
C ARG A 113 -7.68 8.95 20.26
N LYS A 114 -8.78 8.27 20.51
CA LYS A 114 -8.90 6.82 20.21
C LYS A 114 -8.92 6.54 18.71
N SER A 115 -9.57 7.39 17.92
CA SER A 115 -9.57 7.30 16.47
C SER A 115 -8.17 7.46 15.86
N TRP A 116 -7.31 8.30 16.45
CA TRP A 116 -5.90 8.38 16.04
C TRP A 116 -5.16 7.06 16.27
N ALA A 117 -5.35 6.44 17.43
CA ALA A 117 -4.73 5.15 17.73
C ALA A 117 -5.24 4.06 16.77
N ILE A 118 -6.54 4.07 16.46
CA ILE A 118 -7.15 3.17 15.48
C ILE A 118 -6.53 3.38 14.09
N GLU A 119 -6.37 4.61 13.63
CA GLU A 119 -5.81 4.92 12.31
C GLU A 119 -4.36 4.45 12.18
N VAL A 120 -3.54 4.67 13.22
CA VAL A 120 -2.16 4.15 13.26
C VAL A 120 -2.16 2.63 13.22
N ALA A 121 -3.03 1.98 14.00
CA ALA A 121 -3.14 0.52 14.01
C ALA A 121 -3.60 -0.04 12.64
N SER A 122 -4.61 0.56 12.00
CA SER A 122 -5.06 0.15 10.66
C SER A 122 -4.00 0.44 9.60
N SER A 123 -3.22 1.50 9.74
CA SER A 123 -2.13 1.82 8.82
C SER A 123 -0.98 0.81 8.90
N VAL A 124 -0.64 0.35 10.11
CA VAL A 124 0.36 -0.72 10.31
C VAL A 124 -0.12 -2.03 9.70
N ASN A 125 -1.40 -2.38 9.88
CA ASN A 125 -1.98 -3.56 9.26
C ASN A 125 -1.97 -3.52 7.72
N GLY A 126 -1.86 -2.34 7.11
CA GLY A 126 -1.73 -2.19 5.66
C GLY A 126 -0.51 -2.93 5.11
N GLN A 127 0.56 -3.09 5.91
CA GLN A 127 1.76 -3.80 5.50
C GLN A 127 1.56 -5.32 5.35
N ILE A 128 0.52 -5.89 5.97
CA ILE A 128 0.23 -7.33 5.87
C ILE A 128 -0.97 -7.63 4.95
N MET A 129 -1.68 -6.62 4.47
CA MET A 129 -2.88 -6.81 3.67
C MET A 129 -2.51 -7.06 2.18
N PRO A 130 -2.88 -8.22 1.60
CA PRO A 130 -2.68 -8.49 0.17
C PRO A 130 -3.50 -7.56 -0.73
N PRO A 131 -3.10 -7.27 -1.99
CA PRO A 131 -2.15 -8.03 -2.81
C PRO A 131 -0.78 -7.38 -3.05
N VAL A 132 -0.51 -6.14 -2.62
CA VAL A 132 0.84 -5.53 -2.72
C VAL A 132 1.63 -5.75 -1.44
N MET A 133 0.98 -5.57 -0.27
CA MET A 133 1.60 -5.70 1.04
C MET A 133 2.82 -4.79 1.23
N GLY A 134 3.42 -4.81 2.41
CA GLY A 134 4.65 -4.08 2.71
C GLY A 134 5.91 -4.81 2.25
N ALA A 135 7.00 -4.05 2.15
CA ALA A 135 8.32 -4.54 1.74
C ALA A 135 8.76 -5.80 2.49
N ALA A 136 8.46 -5.90 3.79
CA ALA A 136 8.80 -7.03 4.64
C ALA A 136 8.26 -8.37 4.13
N ALA A 137 7.10 -8.39 3.46
CA ALA A 137 6.52 -9.61 2.89
C ALA A 137 7.40 -10.18 1.77
N PHE A 138 8.01 -9.31 0.97
CA PHE A 138 8.90 -9.72 -0.12
C PHE A 138 10.25 -10.24 0.39
N VAL A 139 10.80 -9.55 1.39
CA VAL A 139 12.02 -9.97 2.09
C VAL A 139 11.83 -11.34 2.74
N MET A 140 10.68 -11.54 3.37
CA MET A 140 10.31 -12.84 3.94
C MET A 140 10.20 -13.94 2.89
N ALA A 141 9.63 -13.63 1.71
CA ALA A 141 9.54 -14.59 0.60
C ALA A 141 10.93 -15.05 0.14
N SER A 142 11.89 -14.12 0.01
CA SER A 142 13.26 -14.46 -0.38
C SER A 142 14.01 -15.26 0.67
N PHE A 143 13.88 -14.92 1.96
CA PHE A 143 14.57 -15.64 3.03
C PHE A 143 14.04 -17.06 3.24
N ILE A 144 12.73 -17.25 3.19
CA ILE A 144 12.11 -18.57 3.40
C ILE A 144 12.17 -19.42 2.11
N GLY A 145 12.50 -18.81 0.96
CA GLY A 145 12.57 -19.51 -0.32
C GLY A 145 11.21 -19.95 -0.88
N VAL A 146 10.13 -19.22 -0.53
CA VAL A 146 8.77 -19.49 -1.00
C VAL A 146 8.32 -18.41 -1.97
N THR A 147 7.33 -18.73 -2.81
CA THR A 147 6.79 -17.73 -3.74
C THR A 147 6.03 -16.64 -2.98
N TYR A 148 6.00 -15.42 -3.54
CA TYR A 148 5.20 -14.31 -3.01
C TYR A 148 3.72 -14.68 -2.83
N PHE A 149 3.18 -15.50 -3.75
CA PHE A 149 1.80 -15.99 -3.67
C PHE A 149 1.54 -16.83 -2.41
N GLU A 150 2.51 -17.66 -2.00
CA GLU A 150 2.39 -18.40 -0.75
C GLU A 150 2.35 -17.45 0.45
N ILE A 151 3.20 -16.41 0.49
CA ILE A 151 3.13 -15.39 1.55
C ILE A 151 1.77 -14.71 1.59
N VAL A 152 1.24 -14.29 0.43
CA VAL A 152 -0.10 -13.68 0.29
C VAL A 152 -1.18 -14.61 0.86
N LYS A 153 -1.14 -15.90 0.51
CA LYS A 153 -2.11 -16.89 0.97
C LYS A 153 -2.10 -17.05 2.49
N HIS A 154 -0.92 -17.09 3.10
CA HIS A 154 -0.79 -17.22 4.55
C HIS A 154 -1.14 -15.90 5.29
N ALA A 155 -0.88 -14.74 4.66
CA ALA A 155 -1.18 -13.43 5.23
C ALA A 155 -2.66 -13.01 5.11
N PHE A 156 -3.40 -13.57 4.16
CA PHE A 156 -4.78 -13.17 3.88
C PHE A 156 -5.71 -13.28 5.10
N LEU A 157 -5.73 -14.46 5.75
CA LEU A 157 -6.58 -14.69 6.91
C LEU A 157 -6.23 -13.80 8.12
N PRO A 158 -4.96 -13.71 8.58
CA PRO A 158 -4.62 -12.83 9.70
C PRO A 158 -4.85 -11.35 9.38
N ALA A 159 -4.62 -10.90 8.14
CA ALA A 159 -4.92 -9.54 7.74
C ALA A 159 -6.41 -9.22 7.89
N ILE A 160 -7.30 -10.07 7.34
CA ILE A 160 -8.75 -9.85 7.44
C ILE A 160 -9.22 -9.85 8.90
N ILE A 161 -8.78 -10.82 9.70
CA ILE A 161 -9.14 -10.89 11.12
C ILE A 161 -8.72 -9.61 11.85
N SER A 162 -7.52 -9.10 11.58
CA SER A 162 -7.01 -7.87 12.19
C SER A 162 -7.88 -6.65 11.86
N TYR A 163 -8.31 -6.50 10.60
CA TYR A 163 -9.22 -5.41 10.21
C TYR A 163 -10.63 -5.59 10.79
N ILE A 164 -11.16 -6.81 10.85
CA ILE A 164 -12.45 -7.09 11.50
C ILE A 164 -12.40 -6.73 12.98
N ALA A 165 -11.31 -7.09 13.67
CA ALA A 165 -11.11 -6.76 15.08
C ALA A 165 -11.07 -5.24 15.29
N LEU A 166 -10.33 -4.49 14.46
CA LEU A 166 -10.33 -3.02 14.51
C LEU A 166 -11.72 -2.44 14.26
N PHE A 167 -12.45 -2.97 13.28
CA PHE A 167 -13.83 -2.56 12.98
C PHE A 167 -14.75 -2.76 14.18
N TYR A 168 -14.61 -3.89 14.87
CA TYR A 168 -15.40 -4.22 16.04
C TYR A 168 -15.05 -3.34 17.25
N ILE A 169 -13.76 -3.15 17.53
CA ILE A 169 -13.27 -2.26 18.60
C ILE A 169 -13.78 -0.83 18.37
N SER A 170 -13.65 -0.31 17.16
CA SER A 170 -14.16 1.01 16.76
C SER A 170 -15.66 1.13 16.97
N HIS A 171 -16.42 0.08 16.62
CA HIS A 171 -17.86 0.06 16.82
C HIS A 171 -18.26 0.09 18.29
N LEU A 172 -17.63 -0.75 19.13
CA LEU A 172 -17.90 -0.80 20.57
C LEU A 172 -17.57 0.53 21.25
N GLU A 173 -16.46 1.15 20.87
CA GLU A 173 -16.07 2.46 21.41
C GLU A 173 -17.07 3.55 21.02
N ALA A 174 -17.55 3.53 19.78
CA ALA A 174 -18.59 4.45 19.33
C ALA A 174 -19.91 4.27 20.09
N LEU A 175 -20.29 3.03 20.42
CA LEU A 175 -21.47 2.75 21.26
C LEU A 175 -21.28 3.25 22.69
N LYS A 176 -20.11 3.03 23.29
CA LYS A 176 -19.78 3.50 24.64
C LYS A 176 -19.87 5.02 24.77
N LEU A 177 -19.51 5.74 23.71
CA LEU A 177 -19.53 7.20 23.63
C LEU A 177 -20.83 7.78 23.04
N GLY A 178 -21.81 6.94 22.70
CA GLY A 178 -23.11 7.38 22.17
C GLY A 178 -23.04 8.08 20.81
N LEU A 179 -22.02 7.78 20.00
CA LEU A 179 -21.76 8.50 18.75
C LEU A 179 -22.75 8.09 17.64
N LYS A 180 -23.16 9.08 16.86
CA LYS A 180 -23.99 8.91 15.66
C LYS A 180 -23.11 8.88 14.40
N GLY A 181 -23.70 8.40 13.31
CA GLY A 181 -23.08 8.48 11.99
C GLY A 181 -23.12 9.89 11.42
N ILE A 182 -22.39 10.09 10.32
CA ILE A 182 -22.40 11.36 9.58
C ILE A 182 -23.72 11.47 8.81
N GLU A 183 -24.25 12.68 8.70
CA GLU A 183 -25.41 13.00 7.87
C GLU A 183 -25.12 12.70 6.39
N GLU A 184 -26.15 12.25 5.66
CA GLU A 184 -26.00 11.77 4.28
C GLU A 184 -25.57 12.86 3.29
N ASP A 185 -25.98 14.09 3.52
CA ASP A 185 -25.65 15.28 2.72
C ASP A 185 -24.16 15.65 2.78
N LYS A 186 -23.48 15.29 3.88
CA LYS A 186 -22.04 15.52 4.07
C LYS A 186 -21.18 14.38 3.55
N LEU A 187 -21.78 13.28 3.10
CA LEU A 187 -21.05 12.12 2.62
C LEU A 187 -20.95 12.09 1.10
N PRO A 188 -19.81 11.61 0.55
CA PRO A 188 -19.72 11.33 -0.87
C PRO A 188 -20.74 10.24 -1.26
N LYS A 189 -21.39 10.43 -2.42
CA LYS A 189 -22.37 9.46 -2.93
C LYS A 189 -21.66 8.21 -3.44
N LEU A 190 -21.96 7.06 -2.82
CA LEU A 190 -21.31 5.78 -3.12
C LEU A 190 -21.24 5.44 -4.60
N LYS A 191 -22.35 5.59 -5.33
CA LYS A 191 -22.41 5.25 -6.76
C LYS A 191 -21.52 6.16 -7.62
N GLU A 192 -21.53 7.47 -7.36
CA GLU A 192 -20.74 8.44 -8.11
C GLU A 192 -19.25 8.28 -7.81
N THR A 193 -18.89 8.09 -6.53
CA THR A 193 -17.52 7.80 -6.12
C THR A 193 -17.01 6.51 -6.74
N PHE A 194 -17.76 5.40 -6.61
CA PHE A 194 -17.35 4.11 -7.17
C PHE A 194 -17.05 4.20 -8.67
N LEU A 195 -17.95 4.82 -9.45
CA LEU A 195 -17.79 4.97 -10.90
C LEU A 195 -16.62 5.89 -11.28
N SER A 196 -16.36 6.95 -10.50
CA SER A 196 -15.29 7.90 -10.82
C SER A 196 -13.89 7.27 -10.70
N GLY A 197 -13.70 6.30 -9.80
CA GLY A 197 -12.41 5.63 -9.60
C GLY A 197 -12.26 4.24 -10.21
N LEU A 198 -13.11 3.85 -11.16
CA LEU A 198 -12.94 2.58 -11.91
C LEU A 198 -11.54 2.44 -12.50
N HIS A 199 -10.92 3.55 -12.92
CA HIS A 199 -9.56 3.57 -13.46
C HIS A 199 -8.47 3.20 -12.44
N PHE A 200 -8.74 3.29 -11.13
CA PHE A 200 -7.86 2.77 -10.07
C PHE A 200 -8.15 1.31 -9.73
N LEU A 201 -9.41 0.89 -9.84
CA LEU A 201 -9.82 -0.48 -9.53
C LEU A 201 -9.37 -1.46 -10.61
N ILE A 202 -9.48 -1.10 -11.90
CA ILE A 202 -9.13 -1.98 -13.02
C ILE A 202 -7.69 -2.55 -12.89
N PRO A 203 -6.64 -1.73 -12.65
CA PRO A 203 -5.28 -2.24 -12.47
C PRO A 203 -5.12 -3.19 -11.28
N ILE A 204 -5.85 -2.96 -10.18
CA ILE A 204 -5.84 -3.85 -9.01
C ILE A 204 -6.53 -5.18 -9.35
N PHE A 205 -7.66 -5.13 -10.06
CA PHE A 205 -8.31 -6.34 -10.56
C PHE A 205 -7.41 -7.12 -11.52
N VAL A 206 -6.70 -6.45 -12.41
CA VAL A 206 -5.70 -7.08 -13.30
C VAL A 206 -4.61 -7.75 -12.48
N LEU A 207 -4.07 -7.07 -11.46
CA LEU A 207 -3.07 -7.65 -10.55
C LEU A 207 -3.59 -8.92 -9.87
N ILE A 208 -4.75 -8.84 -9.22
CA ILE A 208 -5.35 -9.97 -8.49
C ILE A 208 -5.68 -11.12 -9.44
N TYR A 209 -6.23 -10.83 -10.62
CA TYR A 209 -6.58 -11.85 -11.61
C TYR A 209 -5.35 -12.59 -12.13
N LEU A 210 -4.28 -11.87 -12.49
CA LEU A 210 -3.05 -12.46 -12.99
C LEU A 210 -2.33 -13.27 -11.90
N LEU A 211 -2.29 -12.73 -10.67
CA LEU A 211 -1.58 -13.33 -9.56
C LEU A 211 -2.32 -14.54 -8.96
N VAL A 212 -3.64 -14.45 -8.77
CA VAL A 212 -4.44 -15.46 -8.04
C VAL A 212 -5.09 -16.48 -8.98
N TYR A 213 -5.71 -16.01 -10.06
CA TYR A 213 -6.46 -16.89 -10.96
C TYR A 213 -5.54 -17.54 -12.00
N LEU A 214 -4.77 -16.74 -12.73
CA LEU A 214 -3.82 -17.26 -13.73
C LEU A 214 -2.51 -17.78 -13.12
N ARG A 215 -2.25 -17.49 -11.84
CA ARG A 215 -1.05 -17.91 -11.10
C ARG A 215 0.25 -17.61 -11.84
N LEU A 216 0.29 -16.46 -12.53
CA LEU A 216 1.52 -15.98 -13.14
C LEU A 216 2.50 -15.55 -12.05
N THR A 217 3.78 -15.46 -12.41
CA THR A 217 4.79 -14.92 -11.49
C THR A 217 4.39 -13.53 -11.01
N ALA A 218 4.82 -13.17 -9.81
CA ALA A 218 4.55 -11.85 -9.22
C ALA A 218 5.03 -10.71 -10.16
N SER A 219 6.21 -10.85 -10.78
CA SER A 219 6.80 -9.88 -11.70
C SER A 219 5.92 -9.60 -12.93
N TYR A 220 5.48 -10.65 -13.63
CA TYR A 220 4.58 -10.47 -14.77
C TYR A 220 3.25 -9.82 -14.37
N SER A 221 2.66 -10.27 -13.25
CA SER A 221 1.36 -9.76 -12.78
C SER A 221 1.41 -8.27 -12.50
N ILE A 222 2.43 -7.81 -11.79
CA ILE A 222 2.59 -6.40 -11.43
C ILE A 222 3.04 -5.53 -12.61
N TYR A 223 3.81 -6.08 -13.54
CA TYR A 223 4.19 -5.39 -14.77
C TYR A 223 2.95 -5.03 -15.61
N TYR A 224 2.08 -6.01 -15.88
CA TYR A 224 0.83 -5.76 -16.62
C TYR A 224 -0.15 -4.86 -15.85
N ALA A 225 -0.22 -4.99 -14.52
CA ALA A 225 -1.02 -4.08 -13.70
C ALA A 225 -0.50 -2.63 -13.77
N THR A 226 0.81 -2.43 -13.78
CA THR A 226 1.43 -1.10 -13.92
C THR A 226 1.15 -0.47 -15.28
N ILE A 227 1.28 -1.24 -16.36
CA ILE A 227 0.92 -0.77 -17.71
C ILE A 227 -0.57 -0.43 -17.77
N SER A 228 -1.42 -1.28 -17.22
CA SER A 228 -2.86 -1.05 -17.13
C SER A 228 -3.17 0.27 -16.42
N LEU A 229 -2.51 0.53 -15.28
CA LEU A 229 -2.67 1.77 -14.51
C LEU A 229 -2.30 3.00 -15.34
N VAL A 230 -1.12 3.00 -15.96
CA VAL A 230 -0.65 4.12 -16.80
C VAL A 230 -1.61 4.35 -17.97
N PHE A 231 -2.06 3.27 -18.63
CA PHE A 231 -2.97 3.32 -19.77
C PHE A 231 -4.36 3.84 -19.40
N PHE A 232 -5.04 3.25 -18.42
CA PHE A 232 -6.38 3.65 -18.02
C PHE A 232 -6.42 5.05 -17.41
N LYS A 233 -5.36 5.46 -16.71
CA LYS A 233 -5.21 6.85 -16.24
C LYS A 233 -5.08 7.83 -17.41
N SER A 234 -4.25 7.52 -18.40
CA SER A 234 -4.13 8.34 -19.62
C SER A 234 -5.47 8.45 -20.33
N PHE A 235 -6.16 7.32 -20.52
CA PHE A 235 -7.48 7.28 -21.14
C PHE A 235 -8.51 8.13 -20.38
N TYR A 236 -8.55 8.01 -19.05
CA TYR A 236 -9.43 8.81 -18.20
C TYR A 236 -9.18 10.32 -18.35
N LYS A 237 -7.91 10.74 -18.32
CA LYS A 237 -7.55 12.17 -18.55
C LYS A 237 -7.91 12.64 -19.95
N ILE A 238 -7.75 11.82 -20.99
CA ILE A 238 -8.14 12.17 -22.37
C ILE A 238 -9.66 12.36 -22.47
N VAL A 239 -10.45 11.48 -21.86
CA VAL A 239 -11.92 11.57 -21.85
C VAL A 239 -12.40 12.83 -21.14
N ILE A 240 -11.82 13.17 -19.98
CA ILE A 240 -12.12 14.42 -19.27
C ILE A 240 -11.67 15.64 -20.08
N SER A 241 -10.50 15.56 -20.72
CA SER A 241 -9.95 16.66 -21.51
C SER A 241 -10.82 17.02 -22.71
N ARG A 242 -11.52 16.05 -23.31
CA ARG A 242 -12.49 16.33 -24.39
C ARG A 242 -13.67 17.18 -23.92
N LYS A 243 -13.97 17.18 -22.62
CA LYS A 243 -15.06 17.95 -22.03
C LYS A 243 -14.65 19.40 -21.70
N ASN A 244 -13.36 19.65 -21.45
CA ASN A 244 -12.83 20.94 -20.98
C ASN A 244 -11.92 21.67 -21.99
N ASN A 245 -11.78 21.19 -23.23
CA ASN A 245 -10.96 21.79 -24.31
C ASN A 245 -9.46 22.05 -24.03
N ASN A 246 -8.90 21.53 -22.91
CA ASN A 246 -7.49 21.75 -22.52
C ASN A 246 -6.60 20.51 -22.71
N PHE A 247 -6.48 20.02 -23.95
CA PHE A 247 -5.72 18.79 -24.25
C PHE A 247 -4.22 18.87 -23.92
N LYS A 248 -3.55 19.96 -24.31
CA LYS A 248 -2.11 20.15 -24.05
C LYS A 248 -1.79 20.21 -22.55
N GLU A 249 -2.65 20.87 -21.78
CA GLU A 249 -2.48 20.99 -20.33
C GLU A 249 -2.64 19.63 -19.64
N ASN A 250 -3.68 18.87 -19.98
CA ASN A 250 -3.91 17.55 -19.40
C ASN A 250 -2.81 16.54 -19.72
N LEU A 251 -2.23 16.62 -20.93
CA LEU A 251 -1.08 15.80 -21.32
C LEU A 251 0.18 16.15 -20.50
N SER A 252 0.43 17.45 -20.29
CA SER A 252 1.54 17.93 -19.46
C SER A 252 1.39 17.47 -18.00
N ILE A 253 0.18 17.59 -17.43
CA ILE A 253 -0.10 17.11 -16.07
C ILE A 253 0.08 15.60 -15.98
N TRP A 254 -0.42 14.83 -16.96
CA TRP A 254 -0.21 13.37 -16.99
C TRP A 254 1.28 12.99 -17.04
N TYR A 255 2.06 13.67 -17.88
CA TYR A 255 3.50 13.45 -17.96
C TYR A 255 4.20 13.78 -16.64
N ASN A 256 3.91 14.93 -16.06
CA ASN A 256 4.48 15.35 -14.78
C ASN A 256 4.13 14.36 -13.65
N GLU A 257 2.88 13.94 -13.53
CA GLU A 257 2.49 12.92 -12.54
C GLU A 257 3.16 11.57 -12.77
N THR A 258 3.42 11.20 -14.02
CA THR A 258 4.13 9.96 -14.37
C THR A 258 5.59 10.06 -13.96
N VAL A 259 6.25 11.19 -14.22
CA VAL A 259 7.63 11.46 -13.77
C VAL A 259 7.71 11.47 -12.24
N VAL A 260 6.77 12.14 -11.56
CA VAL A 260 6.70 12.15 -10.10
C VAL A 260 6.43 10.74 -9.55
N GLY A 261 5.62 9.93 -10.23
CA GLY A 261 5.39 8.51 -9.90
C GLY A 261 6.69 7.69 -9.96
N LEU A 262 7.46 7.85 -11.03
CA LEU A 262 8.77 7.20 -11.18
C LEU A 262 9.75 7.65 -10.08
N GLN A 263 9.80 8.95 -9.79
CA GLN A 263 10.64 9.50 -8.72
C GLN A 263 10.26 8.93 -7.34
N LYS A 264 8.97 8.95 -6.99
CA LYS A 264 8.49 8.37 -5.73
C LYS A 264 8.76 6.87 -5.65
N GLY A 265 8.58 6.13 -6.75
CA GLY A 265 8.90 4.71 -6.82
C GLY A 265 10.38 4.45 -6.52
N ALA A 266 11.28 5.21 -7.15
CA ALA A 266 12.71 5.13 -6.90
C ALA A 266 13.08 5.48 -5.44
N ILE A 267 12.52 6.56 -4.89
CA ILE A 267 12.77 6.98 -3.50
C ILE A 267 12.29 5.92 -2.51
N ASN A 268 11.07 5.40 -2.71
CA ASN A 268 10.51 4.36 -1.85
C ASN A 268 11.33 3.07 -1.91
N MET A 269 11.94 2.76 -3.05
CA MET A 269 12.81 1.59 -3.20
C MET A 269 14.10 1.70 -2.39
N ILE A 270 14.62 2.91 -2.14
CA ILE A 270 15.83 3.09 -1.32
C ILE A 270 15.60 2.54 0.10
N ALA A 271 14.45 2.85 0.70
CA ALA A 271 14.11 2.36 2.04
C ALA A 271 14.03 0.82 2.08
N VAL A 272 13.47 0.20 1.03
CA VAL A 272 13.38 -1.25 0.90
C VAL A 272 14.77 -1.88 0.70
N GLY A 273 15.59 -1.30 -0.18
CA GLY A 273 16.95 -1.77 -0.43
C GLY A 273 17.84 -1.70 0.82
N VAL A 274 17.73 -0.62 1.60
CA VAL A 274 18.42 -0.51 2.89
C VAL A 274 17.95 -1.59 3.85
N ALA A 275 16.63 -1.78 4.00
CA ALA A 275 16.09 -2.79 4.91
C ALA A 275 16.58 -4.21 4.56
N ILE A 276 16.73 -4.51 3.27
CA ILE A 276 17.24 -5.79 2.78
C ILE A 276 18.72 -5.94 3.05
N ALA A 277 19.52 -4.91 2.74
CA ALA A 277 20.96 -4.92 2.99
C ALA A 277 21.32 -4.97 4.49
N THR A 278 20.46 -4.48 5.37
CA THR A 278 20.65 -4.53 6.84
C THR A 278 19.96 -5.71 7.52
N GLY A 279 19.15 -6.47 6.78
CA GLY A 279 18.40 -7.61 7.30
C GLY A 279 19.24 -8.88 7.43
N GLU A 280 20.51 -8.82 7.02
CA GLU A 280 21.55 -9.85 7.14
C GLU A 280 22.48 -9.63 8.34
#